data_AF-A0A9D8Q2Y9-F1
#
_entry.id   AF-A0A9D8Q2Y9-F1
#
_cell.length_a   1.000
_cell.length_b   1.000
_cell.length_c   1.000
_cell.angle_alpha   90.00
_cell.angle_beta   90.00
_cell.angle_gamma   90.00
#
_symmetry.space_group_name_H-M   'P 1'
#
loop_
_entity.id
_entity.type
_entity.pdbx_description
1 polymer ?
#
loop_
_entity_poly.entity_id
_entity_poly.type
_entity_poly.pdbx_seq_one_letter_code
_entity_poly.pdbx_strand_id
1 'polypeptide(L)'
;MAELDEILAGETSERPSLRSFLKALPGEEILRVPGEVDLDFQPTALVLELERRHESPVVVIDRPAGFDVPVVSNIFASRARIARMAGAEPGAFNARWNEAVAKPIAPVMVTDAPVQEVVATGAAIDAATLPISRHFADDAGRYIG
;
A
#
# COMPACT_ATOMS: atom_id res chain seq x y z
N MET A 1 0.24 26.31 13.14
CA MET A 1 -0.80 25.63 13.95
C MET A 1 -2.12 25.59 13.18
N ALA A 2 -2.66 26.73 12.73
CA ALA A 2 -3.88 26.78 11.93
C ALA A 2 -3.91 25.86 10.68
N GLU A 3 -2.81 25.79 9.92
CA GLU A 3 -2.70 24.93 8.72
C GLU A 3 -2.67 23.42 9.04
N LEU A 4 -2.18 23.05 10.24
CA LEU A 4 -2.14 21.67 10.71
C LEU A 4 -3.52 21.25 11.23
N ASP A 5 -4.20 22.18 11.92
CA ASP A 5 -5.57 21.98 12.40
C ASP A 5 -6.54 21.84 11.22
N GLU A 6 -6.32 22.54 10.10
CA GLU A 6 -7.12 22.40 8.87
C GLU A 6 -6.93 21.04 8.18
N ILE A 7 -5.70 20.51 8.15
CA ILE A 7 -5.40 19.16 7.66
C ILE A 7 -6.03 18.09 8.56
N LEU A 8 -6.15 18.37 9.86
CA LEU A 8 -6.79 17.49 10.84
C LEU A 8 -8.33 17.67 10.92
N ALA A 9 -8.85 18.80 10.45
CA ALA A 9 -10.27 19.17 10.52
C ALA A 9 -11.07 18.84 9.25
N GLY A 10 -10.42 18.43 8.16
CA GLY A 10 -11.11 17.90 6.98
C GLY A 10 -11.85 16.61 7.33
N GLU A 11 -13.18 16.60 7.11
CA GLU A 11 -14.13 15.55 7.49
C GLU A 11 -13.80 14.14 6.95
N THR A 12 -12.83 13.47 7.54
CA THR A 12 -12.88 12.05 7.91
C THR A 12 -12.09 11.89 9.20
N SER A 13 -12.74 11.38 10.23
CA SER A 13 -12.22 11.15 11.59
C SER A 13 -11.05 10.14 11.69
N GLU A 14 -10.34 9.83 10.59
CA GLU A 14 -9.40 8.72 10.49
C GLU A 14 -8.04 9.21 9.97
N ARG A 15 -6.95 8.93 10.71
CA ARG A 15 -5.59 9.31 10.30
C ARG A 15 -5.22 8.64 8.96
N PRO A 16 -4.47 9.30 8.06
CA PRO A 16 -4.02 8.70 6.81
C PRO A 16 -3.30 7.37 7.05
N SER A 17 -3.72 6.32 6.36
CA SER A 17 -3.15 4.98 6.46
C SER A 17 -3.39 4.22 5.15
N LEU A 18 -2.73 3.06 4.98
CA LEU A 18 -3.05 2.17 3.87
C LEU A 18 -4.52 1.74 3.89
N ARG A 19 -5.11 1.53 5.07
CA ARG A 19 -6.52 1.12 5.21
C ARG A 19 -7.47 2.21 4.72
N SER A 20 -7.27 3.46 5.15
CA SER A 20 -8.11 4.58 4.69
C SER A 20 -7.89 4.90 3.20
N PHE A 21 -6.65 4.76 2.71
CA PHE A 21 -6.36 4.86 1.28
C PHE A 21 -7.14 3.83 0.46
N LEU A 22 -7.08 2.54 0.81
CA LEU A 22 -7.77 1.48 0.07
C LEU A 22 -9.30 1.64 0.12
N LYS A 23 -9.84 2.13 1.24
CA LYS A 23 -11.28 2.43 1.39
C LYS A 23 -11.74 3.58 0.50
N ALA A 24 -10.87 4.56 0.24
CA ALA A 24 -11.17 5.72 -0.58
C ALA A 24 -10.92 5.50 -2.09
N LEU A 25 -10.33 4.36 -2.49
CA LEU A 25 -10.09 4.07 -3.89
C LEU A 25 -11.42 3.89 -4.66
N PRO A 26 -11.55 4.46 -5.87
CA PRO A 26 -12.65 4.14 -6.77
C PRO A 26 -12.69 2.65 -7.08
N GLY A 27 -13.88 2.09 -7.29
CA GLY A 27 -14.08 0.65 -7.50
C GLY A 27 -13.36 0.13 -8.75
N GLU A 28 -13.27 0.95 -9.80
CA GLU A 28 -12.53 0.67 -11.03
C GLU A 28 -11.00 0.69 -10.86
N GLU A 29 -10.51 1.27 -9.76
CA GLU A 29 -9.09 1.45 -9.49
C GLU A 29 -8.52 0.37 -8.57
N ILE A 30 -9.35 -0.60 -8.17
CA ILE A 30 -9.03 -1.72 -7.29
C ILE A 30 -9.54 -3.05 -7.89
N LEU A 31 -8.65 -4.03 -7.98
CA LEU A 31 -8.96 -5.39 -8.41
C LEU A 31 -8.78 -6.34 -7.22
N ARG A 32 -9.88 -6.95 -6.77
CA ARG A 32 -9.85 -8.02 -5.77
C ARG A 32 -9.79 -9.37 -6.46
N VAL A 33 -8.74 -10.15 -6.18
CA VAL A 33 -8.54 -11.47 -6.78
C VAL A 33 -9.42 -12.47 -6.03
N PRO A 34 -10.37 -13.14 -6.71
CA PRO A 34 -11.21 -14.15 -6.07
C PRO A 34 -10.42 -15.44 -5.85
N GLY A 35 -10.84 -16.24 -4.88
CA GLY A 35 -10.21 -17.54 -4.66
C GLY A 35 -9.04 -17.49 -3.69
N GLU A 36 -8.42 -18.64 -3.48
CA GLU A 36 -7.13 -18.75 -2.82
C GLU A 36 -6.03 -18.58 -3.88
N VAL A 37 -4.96 -17.87 -3.54
CA VAL A 37 -3.89 -17.51 -4.49
C VAL A 37 -2.53 -17.92 -3.94
N ASP A 38 -1.75 -18.64 -4.73
CA ASP A 38 -0.35 -18.92 -4.41
C ASP A 38 0.47 -17.64 -4.56
N LEU A 39 1.25 -17.30 -3.55
CA LEU A 39 2.07 -16.08 -3.56
C LEU A 39 3.35 -16.22 -4.37
N ASP A 40 3.76 -17.44 -4.73
CA ASP A 40 4.91 -17.62 -5.60
C ASP A 40 4.52 -17.33 -7.04
N PHE A 41 5.13 -16.27 -7.57
CA PHE A 41 5.05 -15.80 -8.95
C PHE A 41 3.69 -15.23 -9.37
N GLN A 42 2.56 -15.75 -8.89
CA GLN A 42 1.22 -15.37 -9.38
C GLN A 42 0.90 -13.88 -9.18
N PRO A 43 1.17 -13.24 -8.02
CA PRO A 43 0.88 -11.82 -7.85
C PRO A 43 1.66 -10.96 -8.86
N THR A 44 2.94 -11.28 -9.07
CA THR A 44 3.81 -10.62 -10.05
C THR A 44 3.32 -10.86 -11.48
N ALA A 45 3.01 -12.10 -11.84
CA ALA A 45 2.53 -12.47 -13.16
C ALA A 45 1.22 -11.74 -13.51
N LEU A 46 0.30 -11.63 -12.54
CA LEU A 46 -0.93 -10.86 -12.68
C LEU A 46 -0.65 -9.38 -12.93
N VAL A 47 0.23 -8.76 -12.14
CA VAL A 47 0.60 -7.35 -12.31
C VAL A 47 1.24 -7.09 -13.68
N LEU A 48 2.14 -7.96 -14.13
CA LEU A 48 2.77 -7.86 -15.46
C LEU A 48 1.77 -8.04 -16.59
N GLU A 49 0.78 -8.93 -16.45
CA GLU A 49 -0.28 -9.10 -17.44
C GLU A 49 -1.21 -7.88 -17.50
N LEU A 50 -1.56 -7.30 -16.35
CA LEU A 50 -2.33 -6.05 -16.28
C LEU A 50 -1.56 -4.91 -16.96
N GLU A 51 -0.26 -4.79 -16.70
CA GLU A 51 0.61 -3.80 -17.34
C GLU A 51 0.63 -3.96 -18.87
N ARG A 52 0.74 -5.20 -19.38
CA ARG A 52 0.65 -5.49 -20.82
C ARG A 52 -0.68 -5.07 -21.44
N ARG A 53 -1.76 -5.05 -20.66
CA ARG A 53 -3.09 -4.59 -21.04
C ARG A 53 -3.30 -3.08 -20.84
N HIS A 54 -2.27 -2.36 -20.40
CA HIS A 54 -2.35 -0.95 -20.01
C HIS A 54 -3.33 -0.69 -18.86
N GLU A 55 -3.54 -1.69 -18.01
CA GLU A 55 -4.35 -1.62 -16.81
C GLU A 55 -3.43 -1.52 -15.58
N SER A 56 -3.73 -0.62 -14.66
CA SER A 56 -2.91 -0.41 -13.46
C SER A 56 -3.71 -0.34 -12.15
N PRO A 57 -4.71 -1.22 -11.92
CA PRO A 57 -5.46 -1.22 -10.66
C PRO A 57 -4.56 -1.62 -9.48
N VAL A 58 -4.92 -1.19 -8.28
CA VAL A 58 -4.38 -1.80 -7.05
C VAL A 58 -4.88 -3.23 -7.00
N VAL A 59 -3.99 -4.19 -6.78
CA VAL A 59 -4.37 -5.61 -6.67
C VAL A 59 -4.45 -5.98 -5.21
N VAL A 60 -5.57 -6.58 -4.82
CA VAL A 60 -5.79 -7.11 -3.46
C VAL A 60 -6.04 -8.61 -3.55
N ILE A 61 -5.19 -9.37 -2.89
CA ILE A 61 -5.32 -10.80 -2.70
C ILE A 61 -5.85 -11.02 -1.28
N ASP A 62 -7.15 -11.29 -1.18
CA ASP A 62 -7.82 -11.44 0.12
C ASP A 62 -7.48 -12.79 0.80
N ARG A 63 -7.14 -13.82 0.03
CA ARG A 63 -6.80 -15.17 0.54
C ARG A 63 -5.51 -15.73 -0.06
N PRO A 64 -4.34 -15.26 0.39
CA PRO A 64 -3.08 -15.92 0.06
C PRO A 64 -3.01 -17.33 0.66
N ALA A 65 -2.58 -18.32 -0.13
CA ALA A 65 -2.51 -19.71 0.31
C ALA A 65 -1.59 -19.86 1.53
N GLY A 66 -2.12 -20.43 2.61
CA GLY A 66 -1.37 -20.66 3.86
C GLY A 66 -1.25 -19.45 4.78
N PHE A 67 -1.92 -18.33 4.50
CA PHE A 67 -1.87 -17.11 5.33
C PHE A 67 -3.25 -16.48 5.55
N ASP A 68 -3.47 -15.93 6.74
CA ASP A 68 -4.72 -15.24 7.12
C ASP A 68 -4.69 -13.73 6.88
N VAL A 69 -3.57 -13.19 6.38
CA VAL A 69 -3.36 -11.76 6.18
C VAL A 69 -3.38 -11.45 4.68
N PRO A 70 -4.20 -10.48 4.20
CA PRO A 70 -4.27 -10.16 2.79
C PRO A 70 -2.98 -9.51 2.27
N VAL A 71 -2.73 -9.67 0.97
CA VAL A 71 -1.62 -9.02 0.26
C VAL A 71 -2.16 -7.94 -0.67
N VAL A 72 -1.54 -6.77 -0.63
CA VAL A 72 -1.87 -5.64 -1.51
C VAL A 72 -0.65 -5.28 -2.34
N SER A 73 -0.82 -5.10 -3.64
CA SER A 73 0.27 -4.74 -4.55
C SER A 73 -0.18 -3.71 -5.57
N ASN A 74 0.77 -3.26 -6.41
CA ASN A 74 0.51 -2.36 -7.53
C ASN A 74 0.00 -0.96 -7.14
N ILE A 75 0.20 -0.56 -5.89
CA ILE A 75 -0.32 0.71 -5.32
C ILE A 75 0.20 1.93 -6.11
N PHE A 76 1.45 1.90 -6.58
CA PHE A 76 2.08 3.02 -7.28
C PHE A 76 2.05 2.91 -8.82
N ALA A 77 1.23 2.02 -9.39
CA ALA A 77 1.27 1.75 -10.83
C ALA A 77 0.58 2.79 -11.73
N SER A 78 -0.03 3.83 -11.15
CA SER A 78 -0.74 4.89 -11.89
C SER A 78 -0.21 6.26 -11.52
N ARG A 79 0.21 7.04 -12.53
CA ARG A 79 0.69 8.42 -12.36
C ARG A 79 -0.40 9.34 -11.81
N ALA A 80 -1.65 9.18 -12.25
CA ALA A 80 -2.78 9.95 -11.73
C ALA A 80 -3.02 9.63 -10.24
N ARG A 81 -2.94 8.35 -9.88
CA ARG A 81 -3.07 7.91 -8.48
C ARG A 81 -1.93 8.44 -7.60
N ILE A 82 -0.68 8.37 -8.08
CA ILE A 82 0.48 8.95 -7.39
C ILE A 82 0.33 10.46 -7.20
N ALA A 83 -0.18 11.18 -8.21
CA ALA A 83 -0.44 12.62 -8.07
C ALA A 83 -1.45 12.89 -6.94
N ARG A 84 -2.57 12.14 -6.90
CA ARG A 84 -3.55 12.26 -5.82
C ARG A 84 -2.99 11.92 -4.45
N MET A 85 -2.12 10.91 -4.33
CA MET A 85 -1.43 10.60 -3.06
C MET A 85 -0.59 11.78 -2.55
N ALA A 86 0.01 12.56 -3.46
CA ALA A 86 0.75 13.77 -3.12
C ALA A 86 -0.16 15.00 -2.89
N GLY A 87 -1.49 14.85 -3.02
CA GLY A 87 -2.44 15.97 -2.98
C GLY A 87 -2.30 16.88 -4.20
N ALA A 88 -2.00 16.32 -5.38
CA ALA A 88 -1.84 17.03 -6.63
C ALA A 88 -2.87 16.58 -7.68
N GLU A 89 -3.27 17.52 -8.53
CA GLU A 89 -3.99 17.20 -9.76
C GLU A 89 -3.11 16.41 -10.74
N PRO A 90 -3.70 15.63 -11.68
CA PRO A 90 -2.95 14.93 -12.71
C PRO A 90 -1.99 15.86 -13.46
N GLY A 91 -0.70 15.49 -13.51
CA GLY A 91 0.35 16.28 -14.16
C GLY A 91 1.06 17.30 -13.25
N ALA A 92 0.50 17.63 -12.07
CA ALA A 92 1.08 18.60 -11.14
C ALA A 92 2.00 17.98 -10.06
N PHE A 93 2.25 16.67 -10.12
CA PHE A 93 3.02 15.94 -9.10
C PHE A 93 4.37 16.59 -8.77
N ASN A 94 5.18 16.93 -9.78
CA ASN A 94 6.53 17.46 -9.55
C ASN A 94 6.51 18.79 -8.78
N ALA A 95 5.59 19.70 -9.12
CA ALA A 95 5.45 20.99 -8.44
C ALA A 95 5.04 20.78 -6.97
N ARG A 96 3.99 19.99 -6.75
CA ARG A 96 3.49 19.68 -5.41
C ARG A 96 4.51 18.95 -4.53
N TRP A 97 5.27 18.03 -5.14
CA TRP A 97 6.33 17.29 -4.46
C TRP A 97 7.47 18.19 -4.03
N ASN A 98 7.94 19.11 -4.90
CA ASN A 98 8.98 20.07 -4.56
C ASN A 98 8.55 20.99 -3.41
N GLU A 99 7.30 21.45 -3.40
CA GLU A 99 6.74 22.24 -2.30
C GLU A 99 6.72 21.47 -0.97
N ALA A 100 6.32 20.19 -1.00
CA ALA A 100 6.30 19.32 0.19
C ALA A 100 7.70 19.09 0.76
N VAL A 101 8.67 18.72 -0.09
CA VAL A 101 10.03 18.41 0.35
C VAL A 101 10.74 19.64 0.91
N ALA A 102 10.41 20.85 0.42
CA ALA A 102 10.96 22.09 0.96
C ALA A 102 10.41 22.47 2.36
N LYS A 103 9.28 21.88 2.79
CA LYS A 103 8.59 22.20 4.04
C LYS A 103 8.22 20.93 4.83
N PRO A 104 9.20 20.17 5.33
CA PRO A 104 8.91 18.96 6.08
C PRO A 104 8.14 19.28 7.37
N ILE A 105 7.11 18.48 7.65
CA ILE A 105 6.35 18.55 8.90
C ILE A 105 6.96 17.51 9.85
N ALA A 106 7.35 17.95 11.05
CA ALA A 106 7.89 17.03 12.05
C ALA A 106 6.82 16.01 12.48
N PRO A 107 7.15 14.72 12.61
CA PRO A 107 6.21 13.72 13.08
C PRO A 107 5.82 13.98 14.54
N VAL A 108 4.57 13.68 14.87
CA VAL A 108 4.09 13.67 16.25
C VAL A 108 4.29 12.27 16.83
N MET A 109 5.05 12.17 17.91
CA MET A 109 5.27 10.90 18.59
C MET A 109 4.02 10.47 19.35
N VAL A 110 3.63 9.21 19.18
CA VAL A 110 2.50 8.58 19.89
C VAL A 110 2.98 7.28 20.55
N THR A 111 2.36 6.91 21.66
CA THR A 111 2.72 5.70 22.43
C THR A 111 1.86 4.48 22.12
N ASP A 112 0.74 4.69 21.43
CA ASP A 112 -0.25 3.66 21.08
C ASP A 112 -0.71 3.86 19.64
N ALA A 113 -0.74 2.77 18.87
CA ALA A 113 -1.10 2.77 17.46
C ALA A 113 -1.54 1.38 16.96
N PRO A 114 -2.42 1.29 15.94
CA PRO A 114 -2.87 0.01 15.38
C PRO A 114 -1.77 -0.93 14.86
N VAL A 115 -0.59 -0.38 14.51
CA VAL A 115 0.57 -1.18 14.09
C VAL A 115 1.15 -2.05 15.24
N GLN A 116 0.77 -1.78 16.49
CA GLN A 116 1.22 -2.48 17.69
C GLN A 116 0.23 -3.55 18.18
N GLU A 117 -0.86 -3.84 17.45
CA GLU A 117 -1.90 -4.80 17.86
C GLU A 117 -1.39 -6.25 17.93
N VAL A 118 -0.40 -6.61 17.11
CA VAL A 118 0.22 -7.95 17.08
C VAL A 118 1.72 -7.79 17.26
N VAL A 119 2.27 -8.37 18.32
CA VAL A 119 3.69 -8.23 18.68
C VAL A 119 4.32 -9.61 18.88
N ALA A 120 5.36 -9.90 18.09
CA ALA A 120 6.22 -11.07 18.26
C ALA A 120 7.62 -10.62 18.69
N THR A 121 8.19 -11.24 19.73
CA THR A 121 9.52 -10.91 20.25
C THR A 121 10.34 -12.16 20.56
N GLY A 122 11.67 -12.00 20.57
CA GLY A 122 12.61 -13.08 20.91
C GLY A 122 12.41 -14.32 20.04
N ALA A 123 12.22 -15.47 20.68
CA ALA A 123 12.03 -16.76 20.00
C ALA A 123 10.72 -16.88 19.21
N ALA A 124 9.77 -15.96 19.40
CA ALA A 124 8.52 -15.92 18.63
C ALA A 124 8.66 -15.19 17.28
N ILE A 125 9.81 -14.57 17.00
CA ILE A 125 10.04 -13.90 15.72
C ILE A 125 10.29 -14.97 14.66
N ASP A 126 9.36 -15.07 13.71
CA ASP A 126 9.49 -15.92 12.53
C ASP A 126 8.95 -15.20 11.30
N ALA A 127 9.84 -14.89 10.35
CA ALA A 127 9.47 -14.22 9.10
C ALA A 127 8.59 -15.11 8.19
N ALA A 128 8.63 -16.43 8.37
CA ALA A 128 7.79 -17.35 7.60
C ALA A 128 6.30 -17.23 7.93
N THR A 129 5.94 -16.51 9.01
CA THR A 129 4.55 -16.18 9.34
C THR A 129 3.96 -15.07 8.46
N LEU A 130 4.80 -14.33 7.74
CA LEU A 130 4.37 -13.25 6.86
C LEU A 130 4.11 -13.77 5.43
N PRO A 131 3.11 -13.24 4.72
CA PRO A 131 2.81 -13.61 3.33
C PRO A 131 3.84 -13.01 2.35
N ILE A 132 5.09 -13.47 2.41
CA ILE A 132 6.21 -12.95 1.61
C ILE A 132 6.25 -13.70 0.27
N SER A 133 6.05 -12.99 -0.84
CA SER A 133 6.08 -13.58 -2.18
C SER A 133 7.50 -13.83 -2.69
N ARG A 134 7.65 -14.86 -3.52
CA ARG A 134 8.76 -14.95 -4.48
C ARG A 134 8.27 -14.39 -5.82
N HIS A 135 8.97 -13.42 -6.39
CA HIS A 135 8.47 -12.72 -7.58
C HIS A 135 8.76 -13.48 -8.87
N PHE A 136 9.95 -14.10 -8.97
CA PHE A 136 10.41 -14.82 -10.15
C PHE A 136 11.06 -16.16 -9.80
N ALA A 137 10.99 -17.12 -10.72
CA ALA A 137 11.54 -18.47 -10.53
C ALA A 137 13.05 -18.50 -10.27
N ASP A 138 13.77 -17.45 -10.71
CA ASP A 138 15.21 -17.29 -10.53
C ASP A 138 15.58 -16.44 -9.31
N ASP A 139 14.60 -15.92 -8.56
CA ASP A 139 14.86 -15.17 -7.34
C ASP A 139 15.61 -16.04 -6.33
N ALA A 140 16.59 -15.47 -5.62
CA ALA A 140 17.34 -16.18 -4.59
C ALA A 140 16.47 -16.60 -3.38
N GLY A 141 15.27 -16.02 -3.24
CA GLY A 141 14.33 -16.32 -2.18
C GLY A 141 13.08 -15.43 -2.25
N ARG A 142 12.30 -15.42 -1.18
CA ARG A 142 11.14 -14.54 -1.00
C ARG A 142 11.60 -13.14 -0.58
N TYR A 143 10.94 -12.09 -1.08
CA TYR A 143 11.29 -10.69 -0.79
C TYR A 143 10.17 -9.98 -0.05
N ILE A 144 10.53 -9.25 1.01
CA ILE A 144 9.63 -8.30 1.66
C ILE A 144 9.64 -7.02 0.84
N GLY A 145 8.48 -6.63 0.33
CA GLY A 145 8.24 -5.41 -0.47
C GLY A 145 7.80 -4.22 0.35
#